data_AF-A0A6B3H8B3-F1
#
_entry.id   AF-A0A6B3H8B3-F1
#
_cell.length_a   1.000
_cell.length_b   1.000
_cell.length_c   1.000
_cell.angle_alpha   90.00
_cell.angle_beta   90.00
_cell.angle_gamma   90.00
#
_symmetry.space_group_name_H-M   'P 1'
#
loop_
_entity.id
_entity.type
_entity.pdbx_description
1 polymer ?
#
loop_
_entity_poly.entity_id
_entity_poly.type
_entity_poly.pdbx_seq_one_letter_code
_entity_poly.pdbx_strand_id
1 'polypeptide(L)'
;HYMSPEQIGGKEVDHRSDLYSLGCVLYEIATGVPPFDLDDAWAVLVGHRDTQPEPLRTHRAELPGFFDRVVLDLLAKAPDERPADAGDLRRRIVLG
;
A
#
# COMPACT_ATOMS: atom_id res chain seq x y z
N HIS A 1 -4.85 2.49 -11.39
CA HIS A 1 -3.96 3.05 -10.37
C HIS A 1 -3.44 1.96 -9.45
N TYR A 2 -4.26 1.25 -8.67
CA TYR A 2 -3.75 0.40 -7.57
C TYR A 2 -3.35 -1.04 -7.96
N MET A 3 -2.73 -1.22 -9.11
CA MET A 3 -2.22 -2.54 -9.50
C MET A 3 -1.04 -2.93 -8.58
N SER A 4 -1.06 -4.15 -8.06
CA SER A 4 0.04 -4.68 -7.24
C SER A 4 1.32 -4.91 -8.05
N PRO A 5 2.52 -4.87 -7.42
CA PRO A 5 3.79 -5.12 -8.10
C PRO A 5 3.82 -6.42 -8.92
N GLU A 6 3.24 -7.49 -8.37
CA GLU A 6 3.16 -8.81 -9.00
C GLU A 6 2.25 -8.83 -10.24
N GLN A 7 1.12 -8.11 -10.21
CA GLN A 7 0.25 -7.94 -11.37
C GLN A 7 0.96 -7.16 -12.49
N ILE A 8 1.71 -6.10 -12.15
CA ILE A 8 2.49 -5.31 -13.11
C ILE A 8 3.62 -6.16 -13.72
N GLY A 9 4.26 -6.99 -12.90
CA GLY A 9 5.35 -7.87 -13.31
C GLY A 9 4.90 -9.16 -14.01
N GLY A 10 3.60 -9.42 -14.12
CA GLY A 10 3.08 -10.69 -14.67
C GLY A 10 3.50 -11.92 -13.85
N LYS A 11 3.69 -11.76 -12.54
CA LYS A 11 4.04 -12.85 -11.60
C LYS A 11 2.76 -13.53 -11.09
N GLU A 12 2.91 -14.63 -10.35
CA GLU A 12 1.77 -15.23 -9.67
C GLU A 12 1.10 -14.22 -8.73
N VAL A 13 -0.23 -14.15 -8.85
CA VAL A 13 -1.11 -13.25 -8.11
C VAL A 13 -1.84 -14.09 -7.08
N ASP A 14 -1.82 -13.67 -5.83
CA ASP A 14 -2.59 -14.27 -4.74
C ASP A 14 -3.42 -13.21 -4.00
N HIS A 15 -4.07 -13.59 -2.90
CA HIS A 15 -4.94 -12.70 -2.13
C HIS A 15 -4.21 -11.48 -1.54
N ARG A 16 -2.88 -11.48 -1.48
CA ARG A 16 -2.09 -10.34 -0.98
C ARG A 16 -2.01 -9.20 -2.00
N SER A 17 -2.39 -9.44 -3.25
CA SER A 17 -2.59 -8.39 -4.24
C SER A 17 -3.79 -7.50 -3.91
N ASP A 18 -4.86 -8.10 -3.34
CA ASP A 18 -6.01 -7.33 -2.84
C ASP A 18 -5.64 -6.51 -1.61
N LEU A 19 -4.78 -7.06 -0.74
CA LEU A 19 -4.23 -6.33 0.42
C LEU A 19 -3.43 -5.09 -0.02
N TYR A 20 -2.63 -5.21 -1.07
CA TYR A 20 -1.90 -4.07 -1.63
C TYR A 20 -2.86 -3.01 -2.20
N SER A 21 -3.87 -3.44 -2.95
CA SER A 21 -4.88 -2.55 -3.51
C SER A 21 -5.64 -1.82 -2.40
N LEU A 22 -5.98 -2.52 -1.31
CA LEU A 22 -6.57 -1.93 -0.11
C LEU A 22 -5.62 -0.93 0.56
N GLY A 23 -4.33 -1.24 0.66
CA GLY A 23 -3.31 -0.31 1.15
C GLY A 23 -3.31 1.01 0.38
N CYS A 24 -3.43 0.95 -0.95
CA CYS A 24 -3.50 2.16 -1.78
C CYS A 24 -4.76 2.99 -1.48
N VAL A 25 -5.92 2.32 -1.34
CA VAL A 25 -7.18 2.98 -0.98
C VAL A 25 -7.10 3.64 0.41
N LEU A 26 -6.55 2.93 1.40
CA LEU A 26 -6.38 3.46 2.75
C LEU A 26 -5.44 4.67 2.78
N TYR A 27 -4.35 4.61 2.00
CA TYR A 27 -3.43 5.73 1.83
C TYR A 27 -4.18 6.96 1.33
N GLU A 28 -4.90 6.82 0.20
CA GLU A 28 -5.59 7.94 -0.44
C GLU A 28 -6.72 8.52 0.40
N ILE A 29 -7.50 7.68 1.08
CA ILE A 29 -8.54 8.16 2.00
C ILE A 29 -7.93 8.96 3.16
N ALA A 30 -6.76 8.54 3.66
CA ALA A 30 -6.13 9.19 4.80
C ALA A 30 -5.43 10.51 4.42
N THR A 31 -4.70 10.53 3.31
CA THR A 31 -3.85 11.66 2.88
C THR A 31 -4.55 12.60 1.89
N GLY A 32 -5.58 12.13 1.20
CA GLY A 32 -6.25 12.85 0.11
C GLY A 32 -5.55 12.73 -1.25
N VAL A 33 -4.44 12.00 -1.34
CA VAL A 33 -3.66 11.78 -2.58
C VAL A 33 -3.26 10.30 -2.70
N PRO A 34 -3.18 9.73 -3.91
CA PRO A 34 -2.73 8.35 -4.08
C PRO A 34 -1.27 8.17 -3.65
N PRO A 35 -0.82 6.93 -3.37
CA PRO A 35 0.56 6.67 -2.95
C PRO A 35 1.61 7.03 -4.01
N PHE A 36 1.22 7.05 -5.30
CA PHE A 36 2.04 7.52 -6.42
C PHE A 36 1.19 8.43 -7.30
N ASP A 37 1.32 9.73 -7.08
CA ASP A 37 0.65 10.78 -7.86
C ASP A 37 1.64 11.34 -8.91
N LEU A 38 1.62 10.76 -10.12
CA LEU A 38 2.54 11.07 -11.20
C LEU A 38 1.74 11.30 -12.50
N ASP A 39 2.18 12.26 -13.31
CA ASP A 39 1.48 12.69 -14.53
C ASP A 39 1.46 11.65 -15.66
N ASP A 40 2.29 10.61 -15.56
CA ASP A 40 2.45 9.57 -16.58
C ASP A 40 2.02 8.20 -16.03
N ALA A 41 1.14 7.52 -16.78
CA ALA A 41 0.60 6.23 -16.39
C ALA A 41 1.69 5.15 -16.24
N TRP A 42 2.73 5.21 -17.06
CA TRP A 42 3.86 4.29 -16.94
C TRP A 42 4.68 4.60 -15.68
N ALA A 43 4.91 5.87 -15.36
CA ALA A 43 5.55 6.29 -14.12
C ALA A 43 4.78 5.83 -12.88
N VAL A 44 3.44 5.87 -12.88
CA VAL A 44 2.61 5.31 -11.80
C VAL A 44 2.82 3.80 -11.64
N LEU A 45 2.86 3.04 -12.75
CA LEU A 45 3.14 1.60 -12.70
C LEU A 45 4.55 1.31 -12.16
N VAL A 46 5.55 2.06 -12.60
CA VAL A 46 6.91 1.97 -12.07
C VAL A 46 6.93 2.31 -10.57
N GLY A 47 6.20 3.32 -10.14
CA GLY A 47 6.04 3.67 -8.72
C GLY A 47 5.50 2.51 -7.90
N HIS A 48 4.40 1.89 -8.36
CA HIS A 48 3.86 0.72 -7.71
C HIS A 48 4.83 -0.47 -7.72
N ARG A 49 5.64 -0.67 -8.77
CA ARG A 49 6.57 -1.80 -8.87
C ARG A 49 7.84 -1.63 -8.05
N ASP A 50 8.46 -0.46 -8.11
CA ASP A 50 9.88 -0.27 -7.76
C ASP A 50 10.10 0.80 -6.67
N THR A 51 9.14 1.69 -6.41
CA THR A 51 9.33 2.85 -5.52
C THR A 51 8.63 2.64 -4.17
N GLN A 52 9.33 2.85 -3.05
CA GLN A 52 8.68 2.89 -1.74
C GLN A 52 7.74 4.11 -1.66
N PRO A 53 6.48 3.95 -1.19
CA PRO A 53 5.59 5.07 -0.99
C PRO A 53 6.13 5.99 0.12
N GLU A 54 5.80 7.27 0.02
CA GLU A 54 6.09 8.21 1.10
C GLU A 54 5.28 7.84 2.35
N PRO A 55 5.78 8.03 3.58
CA PRO A 55 4.97 7.83 4.78
C PRO A 55 3.74 8.74 4.78
N LEU A 56 2.58 8.21 5.21
CA LEU A 56 1.32 8.97 5.26
C LEU A 56 1.47 10.20 6.17
N ARG A 57 2.30 10.05 7.21
CA ARG A 57 2.60 11.11 8.17
C ARG A 57 3.38 12.28 7.59
N THR A 58 3.98 12.16 6.41
CA THR A 58 4.56 13.29 5.69
C THR A 58 3.47 14.21 5.12
N HIS A 59 2.31 13.64 4.76
CA HIS A 59 1.14 14.43 4.36
C HIS A 59 0.34 14.91 5.58
N ARG A 60 0.20 14.07 6.61
CA ARG A 60 -0.63 14.33 7.80
C ARG A 60 0.03 13.82 9.08
N ALA A 61 0.82 14.68 9.71
CA ALA A 61 1.63 14.34 10.88
C ALA A 61 0.80 13.86 12.10
N GLU A 62 -0.47 14.26 12.18
CA GLU A 62 -1.42 13.88 13.22
C GLU A 62 -1.90 12.43 13.14
N LEU A 63 -1.65 11.73 12.02
CA LEU A 63 -2.04 10.33 11.88
C LEU A 63 -1.34 9.45 12.91
N PRO A 64 -2.05 8.48 13.52
CA PRO A 64 -1.45 7.54 14.45
C PRO A 64 -0.29 6.76 13.80
N GLY A 65 0.84 6.65 14.52
CA GLY A 65 2.01 5.94 14.00
C GLY A 65 1.79 4.44 13.76
N PHE A 66 0.78 3.82 14.41
CA PHE A 66 0.41 2.45 14.09
C PHE A 66 -0.27 2.35 12.71
N PHE A 67 -1.14 3.31 12.38
CA PHE A 67 -1.89 3.31 11.13
C PHE A 67 -0.96 3.53 9.93
N ASP A 68 -0.02 4.47 10.07
CA ASP A 68 1.05 4.71 9.09
C ASP A 68 1.83 3.42 8.78
N ARG A 69 2.29 2.71 9.82
CA ARG A 69 3.01 1.44 9.65
C ARG A 69 2.16 0.36 8.99
N VAL A 70 0.90 0.19 9.39
CA VAL A 70 0.01 -0.83 8.79
C VAL A 70 -0.24 -0.56 7.32
N VAL A 71 -0.43 0.70 6.91
CA VAL A 71 -0.60 1.04 5.49
C VAL A 71 0.69 0.84 4.71
N LEU A 72 1.85 1.21 5.27
CA LEU A 72 3.14 0.97 4.63
C LEU A 72 3.44 -0.53 4.47
N ASP A 73 3.10 -1.37 5.45
CA ASP A 73 3.20 -2.84 5.35
C ASP A 73 2.32 -3.37 4.21
N LEU A 74 1.09 -2.87 4.05
CA LEU A 74 0.22 -3.26 2.93
C LEU A 74 0.80 -2.86 1.57
N LEU A 75 1.51 -1.74 1.51
CA LEU A 75 2.16 -1.23 0.30
C LEU A 75 3.57 -1.80 0.06
N ALA A 76 3.99 -2.81 0.84
CA ALA A 76 5.26 -3.48 0.64
C ALA A 76 5.33 -4.15 -0.74
N LYS A 77 6.51 -4.09 -1.35
CA LYS A 77 6.71 -4.57 -2.74
C LYS A 77 6.76 -6.09 -2.79
N ALA A 78 7.40 -6.70 -1.81
CA ALA A 78 7.41 -8.14 -1.64
C ALA A 78 6.10 -8.58 -0.94
N PRO A 79 5.29 -9.49 -1.52
CA PRO A 79 4.04 -9.92 -0.90
C PRO A 79 4.19 -10.56 0.48
N ASP A 80 5.33 -11.15 0.80
CA ASP A 80 5.67 -11.77 2.09
C ASP A 80 5.97 -10.76 3.20
N GLU A 81 6.24 -9.49 2.85
CA GLU A 81 6.36 -8.39 3.80
C GLU A 81 5.00 -7.78 4.19
N ARG A 82 3.94 -8.13 3.46
CA ARG A 82 2.56 -7.69 3.73
C ARG A 82 1.92 -8.53 4.85
N PRO A 83 0.80 -8.08 5.45
CA PRO A 83 -0.01 -8.95 6.29
C PRO A 83 -0.37 -10.25 5.57
N ALA A 84 -0.34 -11.37 6.31
CA ALA A 84 -0.48 -12.70 5.71
C ALA A 84 -1.84 -12.88 5.03
N ASP A 85 -2.90 -12.30 5.60
CA ASP A 85 -4.25 -12.30 5.06
C ASP A 85 -5.07 -11.14 5.66
N ALA A 86 -6.33 -10.99 5.23
CA ALA A 86 -7.24 -9.97 5.73
C ALA A 86 -7.56 -10.11 7.24
N GLY A 87 -7.52 -11.33 7.78
CA GLY A 87 -7.68 -11.58 9.21
C GLY A 87 -6.50 -11.06 10.02
N ASP A 88 -5.28 -11.21 9.51
CA ASP A 88 -4.07 -10.63 10.09
C ASP A 88 -4.10 -9.11 10.07
N LEU A 89 -4.44 -8.52 8.92
CA LEU A 89 -4.63 -7.07 8.81
C LEU A 89 -5.64 -6.56 9.85
N ARG A 90 -6.81 -7.21 9.96
CA ARG A 90 -7.83 -6.82 10.95
C ARG A 90 -7.29 -6.86 12.37
N ARG A 91 -6.52 -7.89 12.74
CA ARG A 91 -5.89 -7.96 14.08
C ARG A 91 -4.92 -6.80 14.31
N ARG A 92 -4.07 -6.48 13.33
CA ARG A 92 -3.11 -5.36 13.43
C ARG A 92 -3.82 -4.01 13.62
N ILE A 93 -4.94 -3.79 12.94
CA ILE A 93 -5.73 -2.56 13.06
C ILE A 93 -6.44 -2.46 14.42
N VAL A 94 -7.01 -3.57 14.92
CA VAL A 94 -7.78 -3.56 16.18
C VAL A 94 -6.90 -3.48 17.43
N LEU A 95 -5.67 -4.00 17.36
CA LEU A 95 -4.74 -4.05 18.50
C LEU A 95 -3.79 -2.85 18.59
N GLY A 96 -3.71 -2.03 17.53
CA GLY A 96 -2.88 -0.82 17.46
C GLY A 96 -3.54 0.39 18.11
#